data_AF-A0A0E3BRL3-F1
#
_entry.id   AF-A0A0E3BRL3-F1
#
_cell.length_a   1.000
_cell.length_b   1.000
_cell.length_c   1.000
_cell.angle_alpha   90.00
_cell.angle_beta   90.00
_cell.angle_gamma   90.00
#
_symmetry.space_group_name_H-M   'P 1'
#
loop_
_entity.id
_entity.type
_entity.pdbx_description
1 polymer ?
#
loop_
_entity_poly.entity_id
_entity_poly.type
_entity_poly.pdbx_seq_one_letter_code
_entity_poly.pdbx_strand_id
1 'polypeptide(L)'
;MKELTAQAVFDEAFKPGRAPRSEAYKQGVLASLRVRIDRLPMVPCPYVDSTAESDAFFAGVEEGRDLSPEDGQPGLLDVYAYLDELEQG
;
A
#
# COMPACT_ATOMS: atom_id res chain seq x y z
N MET A 1 -10.43 -11.45 20.18
CA MET A 1 -10.12 -10.11 19.63
C MET A 1 -10.31 -10.20 18.13
N LYS A 2 -10.98 -9.24 17.48
CA LYS A 2 -11.13 -9.26 16.02
C LYS A 2 -9.75 -8.96 15.44
N GLU A 3 -9.19 -9.86 14.63
CA GLU A 3 -7.89 -9.64 13.99
C GLU A 3 -7.98 -8.40 13.10
N LEU A 4 -7.03 -7.48 13.25
CA LEU A 4 -6.89 -6.34 12.35
C LEU A 4 -6.28 -6.88 11.05
N THR A 5 -6.99 -6.70 9.93
CA THR A 5 -6.52 -7.10 8.60
C THR A 5 -6.41 -5.87 7.70
N ALA A 6 -5.56 -5.94 6.67
CA ALA A 6 -5.46 -4.87 5.69
C ALA A 6 -6.82 -4.54 5.06
N GLN A 7 -7.61 -5.56 4.76
CA GLN A 7 -8.95 -5.39 4.19
C GLN A 7 -9.90 -4.65 5.14
N ALA A 8 -9.88 -4.98 6.43
CA ALA A 8 -10.74 -4.30 7.41
C ALA A 8 -10.42 -2.81 7.55
N VAL A 9 -9.13 -2.45 7.52
CA VAL A 9 -8.70 -1.03 7.54
C VAL A 9 -9.08 -0.33 6.25
N PHE A 10 -8.87 -0.99 5.11
CA PHE A 10 -9.24 -0.47 3.79
C PHE A 10 -10.75 -0.19 3.68
N ASP A 11 -11.58 -1.16 4.08
CA ASP A 11 -13.05 -1.03 3.99
C ASP A 11 -13.57 0.11 4.86
N GLU A 12 -12.99 0.31 6.05
CA GLU A 12 -13.35 1.43 6.93
C GLU A 12 -12.92 2.78 6.34
N ALA A 13 -11.72 2.85 5.73
CA ALA A 13 -11.20 4.05 5.09
C ALA A 13 -12.05 4.49 3.87
N PHE A 14 -12.54 3.51 3.10
CA PHE A 14 -13.28 3.73 1.84
C PHE A 14 -14.78 3.42 1.91
N LYS A 15 -15.36 3.38 3.11
CA LYS A 15 -16.79 3.14 3.27
C LYS A 15 -17.66 4.11 2.45
N PRO A 16 -18.85 3.67 2.00
CA PRO A 16 -19.77 4.51 1.25
C PRO A 16 -20.05 5.86 1.95
N GLY A 17 -20.09 6.94 1.18
CA GLY A 17 -20.34 8.31 1.69
C GLY A 17 -19.10 9.20 1.81
N ARG A 18 -17.90 8.67 1.56
CA ARG A 18 -16.67 9.45 1.34
C ARG A 18 -16.58 9.94 -0.12
N ALA A 19 -15.76 10.97 -0.36
CA ALA A 19 -15.46 11.42 -1.71
C ALA A 19 -14.84 10.27 -2.54
N PRO A 20 -15.24 10.11 -3.81
CA PRO A 20 -14.67 9.07 -4.65
C PRO A 20 -13.17 9.28 -4.84
N ARG A 21 -12.39 8.23 -4.59
CA ARG A 21 -10.96 8.17 -4.90
C ARG A 21 -10.76 7.28 -6.11
N SER A 22 -9.71 7.57 -6.90
CA SER A 22 -9.34 6.77 -8.06
C SER A 22 -9.00 5.33 -7.66
N GLU A 23 -9.12 4.42 -8.61
CA GLU A 23 -8.78 3.01 -8.39
C GLU A 23 -7.28 2.85 -8.08
N ALA A 24 -6.41 3.58 -8.79
CA ALA A 24 -4.97 3.57 -8.56
C ALA A 24 -4.60 3.96 -7.13
N TYR A 25 -5.23 5.00 -6.58
CA TYR A 25 -5.02 5.43 -5.20
C TYR A 25 -5.43 4.34 -4.20
N LYS A 26 -6.59 3.72 -4.41
CA LYS A 26 -7.06 2.61 -3.58
C LYS A 26 -6.11 1.41 -3.62
N GLN A 27 -5.60 1.07 -4.80
CA GLN A 27 -4.62 -0.01 -4.96
C GLN A 27 -3.33 0.28 -4.18
N GLY A 28 -2.85 1.51 -4.21
CA GLY A 28 -1.71 1.95 -3.40
C GLY A 28 -1.93 1.81 -1.90
N VAL A 29 -3.08 2.28 -1.39
CA VAL A 29 -3.45 2.13 0.03
C VAL A 29 -3.47 0.65 0.43
N LEU A 30 -4.14 -0.19 -0.35
CA LEU A 30 -4.28 -1.61 -0.03
C LEU A 30 -2.93 -2.35 -0.11
N ALA A 31 -2.06 -2.00 -1.06
CA ALA A 31 -0.71 -2.56 -1.16
C ALA A 31 0.11 -2.28 0.11
N SER A 32 0.10 -1.02 0.58
CA SER A 32 0.78 -0.62 1.82
C SER A 32 0.21 -1.34 3.05
N LEU A 33 -1.12 -1.42 3.18
CA LEU A 33 -1.78 -2.09 4.30
C LEU A 33 -1.47 -3.60 4.35
N ARG A 34 -1.48 -4.29 3.20
CA ARG A 34 -1.15 -5.72 3.10
C ARG A 34 0.27 -6.03 3.57
N VAL A 35 1.21 -5.16 3.21
CA VAL A 35 2.60 -5.27 3.65
C VAL A 35 2.72 -5.09 5.16
N ARG A 36 2.04 -4.09 5.72
CA ARG A 36 2.26 -3.65 7.11
C ARG A 36 1.43 -4.42 8.13
N ILE A 37 0.21 -4.80 7.78
CA ILE A 37 -0.73 -5.50 8.66
C ILE A 37 -0.67 -7.00 8.40
N ASP A 38 -0.83 -7.42 7.15
CA ASP A 38 -0.91 -8.85 6.80
C ASP A 38 0.49 -9.48 6.59
N ARG A 39 1.58 -8.68 6.69
CA ARG A 39 2.99 -9.11 6.51
C ARG A 39 3.24 -9.79 5.15
N LEU A 40 2.54 -9.34 4.12
CA LEU A 40 2.71 -9.84 2.75
C LEU A 40 3.88 -9.13 2.04
N PRO A 41 4.48 -9.75 1.01
CA PRO A 41 5.50 -9.10 0.19
C PRO A 41 4.99 -7.81 -0.46
N MET A 42 5.89 -6.84 -0.66
CA MET A 42 5.58 -5.63 -1.40
C MET A 42 5.26 -5.95 -2.87
N VAL A 43 4.23 -5.32 -3.40
CA VAL A 43 3.84 -5.43 -4.81
C VAL A 43 4.32 -4.17 -5.55
N PRO A 44 4.99 -4.30 -6.71
CA PRO A 44 5.41 -3.15 -7.50
C PRO A 44 4.20 -2.36 -8.00
N CYS A 45 4.41 -1.06 -8.28
CA CYS A 45 3.40 -0.24 -8.94
C CYS A 45 3.01 -0.86 -10.29
N PRO A 46 1.71 -1.13 -10.56
CA PRO A 46 1.28 -1.74 -11.82
C PRO A 46 1.12 -0.72 -12.96
N TYR A 47 1.32 0.57 -12.68
CA TYR A 47 1.12 1.65 -13.64
C TYR A 47 2.45 2.08 -14.26
N VAL A 48 2.39 2.63 -15.48
CA VAL A 48 3.56 3.16 -16.16
C VAL A 48 4.10 4.37 -15.39
N ASP A 49 5.42 4.43 -15.22
CA ASP A 49 6.08 5.53 -14.55
C ASP A 49 5.73 6.89 -15.17
N SER A 50 5.67 7.93 -14.33
CA SER A 50 5.34 9.31 -14.75
C SER A 50 3.93 9.50 -15.34
N THR A 51 2.99 8.62 -14.98
CA THR A 51 1.55 8.78 -15.28
C THR A 51 0.78 9.24 -14.06
N ALA A 52 -0.40 9.84 -14.29
CA ALA A 52 -1.30 10.27 -13.21
C ALA A 52 -1.75 9.09 -12.33
N GLU A 53 -1.88 7.90 -12.91
CA GLU A 53 -2.19 6.67 -12.20
C GLU A 53 -1.03 6.21 -11.30
N SER A 54 0.22 6.29 -11.79
CA SER A 54 1.41 6.04 -10.97
C SER A 54 1.50 7.01 -9.79
N ASP A 55 1.29 8.31 -10.04
CA ASP A 55 1.29 9.33 -8.98
C ASP A 55 0.18 9.05 -7.94
N ALA A 56 -1.01 8.69 -8.41
CA ALA A 56 -2.12 8.33 -7.53
C ALA A 56 -1.82 7.06 -6.71
N PHE A 57 -1.18 6.05 -7.31
CA PHE A 57 -0.77 4.84 -6.60
C PHE A 57 0.21 5.15 -5.47
N PHE A 58 1.27 5.92 -5.74
CA PHE A 58 2.24 6.28 -4.71
C PHE A 58 1.65 7.17 -3.62
N ALA A 59 0.76 8.12 -3.97
CA ALA A 59 0.00 8.88 -2.97
C ALA A 59 -0.89 7.97 -2.10
N GLY A 60 -1.43 6.89 -2.67
CA GLY A 60 -2.15 5.87 -1.92
C GLY A 60 -1.25 5.07 -0.98
N VAL A 61 -0.04 4.71 -1.41
CA VAL A 61 0.93 3.98 -0.56
C VAL A 61 1.29 4.80 0.68
N GLU A 62 1.48 6.11 0.53
CA GLU A 62 1.74 7.05 1.62
C GLU A 62 0.57 7.08 2.61
N GLU A 63 -0.67 7.29 2.15
CA GLU A 63 -1.86 7.24 3.02
C GLU A 63 -1.99 5.88 3.74
N GLY A 64 -1.74 4.78 3.04
CA GLY A 64 -1.78 3.44 3.64
C GLY A 64 -0.76 3.26 4.77
N ARG A 65 0.36 3.97 4.73
CA ARG A 65 1.34 4.02 5.82
C ARG A 65 0.74 4.71 7.04
N ASP A 66 0.07 5.85 6.84
CA ASP A 66 -0.56 6.62 7.91
C ASP A 66 -1.76 5.91 8.54
N LEU A 67 -2.50 5.11 7.74
CA LEU A 67 -3.63 4.31 8.21
C LEU A 67 -3.22 3.06 8.99
N SER A 68 -1.98 2.61 8.85
CA SER A 68 -1.49 1.41 9.52
C SER A 68 -0.96 1.72 10.93
N PRO A 69 -1.12 0.80 11.91
CA PRO A 69 -0.51 0.97 13.22
C PRO A 69 1.03 1.00 13.11
N GLU A 70 1.67 1.90 13.88
CA GLU A 70 3.11 2.22 13.77
C GLU A 70 4.04 1.01 13.95
N ASP A 71 3.60 -0.01 14.71
CA ASP A 71 4.35 -1.24 15.03
C ASP A 71 4.44 -2.26 13.88
N GLY A 72 3.87 -1.94 12.72
CA GLY A 72 3.80 -2.80 11.53
C GLY A 72 4.83 -2.48 10.44
N GLN A 73 5.99 -1.89 10.71
CA GLN A 73 7.01 -1.70 9.66
C GLN A 73 7.71 -3.03 9.32
N PRO A 74 7.58 -3.56 8.09
CA PRO A 74 8.77 -4.04 7.40
C PRO A 74 9.69 -2.83 7.21
N GLY A 75 10.92 -2.95 7.69
CA GLY A 75 11.87 -1.84 7.67
C GLY A 75 12.18 -1.41 6.24
N LEU A 76 12.76 -0.21 6.06
CA LEU A 76 13.33 0.27 4.79
C LEU A 76 14.18 -0.79 4.05
N LEU A 77 14.70 -1.78 4.77
CA LEU A 77 15.40 -2.96 4.28
C LEU A 77 14.59 -3.80 3.27
N ASP A 78 13.28 -3.94 3.42
CA ASP A 78 12.49 -4.83 2.55
C ASP A 78 12.21 -4.21 1.18
N VAL A 79 12.17 -2.88 1.10
CA VAL A 79 12.08 -2.14 -0.17
C VAL A 79 13.40 -2.23 -0.94
N TYR A 80 14.54 -2.12 -0.24
CA TYR A 80 15.85 -2.28 -0.88
C TYR A 80 16.14 -3.73 -1.27
N ALA A 81 15.71 -4.72 -0.47
CA ALA A 81 15.84 -6.12 -0.84
C ALA A 81 15.08 -6.46 -2.13
N TYR A 82 13.87 -5.90 -2.31
CA TYR A 82 13.11 -6.07 -3.54
C TYR A 82 13.76 -5.40 -4.76
N LEU A 83 14.38 -4.22 -4.58
CA LEU A 83 15.10 -3.54 -5.67
C LEU A 83 16.42 -4.27 -6.03
N ASP A 84 17.10 -4.84 -5.04
CA ASP A 84 18.35 -5.59 -5.24
C ASP A 84 18.09 -6.92 -5.98
N GLU A 85 16.94 -7.57 -5.73
CA GLU A 85 16.50 -8.76 -6.49
C GLU A 85 16.15 -8.44 -7.96
N LEU A 86 15.76 -7.19 -8.27
CA LEU A 86 15.50 -6.76 -9.65
C LEU A 86 16.77 -6.34 -10.41
N GLU A 87 17.82 -5.88 -9.71
CA GLU A 87 19.10 -5.50 -10.32
C GLU A 87 20.04 -6.69 -10.57
N GLN A 88 19.84 -7.83 -9.90
CA GLN A 88 20.66 -9.04 -10.05
C GLN A 88 20.18 -10.03 -11.13
N GLY A 89 19.29 -9.59 -12.03
CA GLY A 89 18.86 -10.33 -13.22
C GLY A 89 19.87 -10.33 -14.37
#